data_AF-A0A2V8K2G5-F1
#
_entry.id   AF-A0A2V8K2G5-F1
#
_cell.length_a   1.000
_cell.length_b   1.000
_cell.length_c   1.000
_cell.angle_alpha   90.00
_cell.angle_beta   90.00
_cell.angle_gamma   90.00
#
_symmetry.space_group_name_H-M   'P 1'
#
loop_
_entity.id
_entity.type
_entity.pdbx_description
1 polymer ?
#
loop_
_entity_poly.entity_id
_entity_poly.type
_entity_poly.pdbx_seq_one_letter_code
_entity_poly.pdbx_strand_id
1 'polypeptide(L)'
;MPPELTKNQIDDIRDIRDLCAEFSADFVIIGAIAYKLYFPDEGRFTADIDAVIALDSDEFVEFARHLEEFGWKRDPNLEHRWRTGADRISTFYRPVPNCDERSKSFGPRANS
;
A
#
# COMPACT_ATOMS: atom_id res chain seq x y z
N MET A 1 23.96 11.44 4.30
CA MET A 1 23.34 11.92 3.04
C MET A 1 21.92 11.40 3.08
N PRO A 2 20.87 12.22 2.87
CA PRO A 2 19.50 11.74 3.04
C PRO A 2 19.21 10.52 2.15
N PRO A 3 18.24 9.69 2.54
CA PRO A 3 17.82 8.52 1.78
C PRO A 3 17.47 8.87 0.34
N GLU A 4 18.36 8.59 -0.61
CA GLU A 4 17.99 8.78 -2.01
C GLU A 4 17.18 7.56 -2.45
N LEU A 5 15.89 7.77 -2.69
CA LEU A 5 15.03 6.87 -3.45
C LEU A 5 15.34 7.08 -4.93
N THR A 6 15.26 6.02 -5.73
CA THR A 6 15.44 6.16 -7.17
C THR A 6 14.27 6.96 -7.76
N LYS A 7 14.47 7.56 -8.94
CA LYS A 7 13.39 8.24 -9.66
C LYS A 7 12.21 7.28 -9.91
N ASN A 8 12.49 6.06 -10.33
CA ASN A 8 11.46 5.05 -10.57
C ASN A 8 10.66 4.74 -9.31
N GLN A 9 11.32 4.60 -8.15
CA GLN A 9 10.61 4.39 -6.88
C GLN A 9 9.69 5.57 -6.53
N ILE A 10 10.13 6.80 -6.79
CA ILE A 10 9.31 7.99 -6.54
C ILE A 10 8.11 8.03 -7.49
N ASP A 11 8.31 7.70 -8.76
CA ASP A 11 7.25 7.70 -9.77
C ASP A 11 6.23 6.57 -9.47
N ASP A 12 6.69 5.36 -9.15
CA ASP A 12 5.82 4.25 -8.72
C ASP A 12 5.00 4.59 -7.46
N ILE A 13 5.60 5.26 -6.47
CA ILE A 13 4.90 5.72 -5.26
C ILE A 13 3.82 6.75 -5.61
N ARG A 14 4.08 7.63 -6.59
CA ARG A 14 3.09 8.62 -7.05
C ARG A 14 1.93 7.95 -7.75
N ASP A 15 2.21 7.02 -8.66
CA ASP A 15 1.18 6.27 -9.40
C ASP A 15 0.25 5.52 -8.43
N ILE A 16 0.81 4.83 -7.43
CA ILE A 16 0.01 4.13 -6.40
C ILE A 16 -0.80 5.13 -5.57
N ARG A 17 -0.18 6.22 -5.11
CA ARG A 17 -0.88 7.24 -4.31
C ARG A 17 -2.06 7.83 -5.08
N ASP A 18 -1.85 8.15 -6.35
CA ASP A 18 -2.87 8.77 -7.20
C ASP A 18 -4.02 7.79 -7.46
N LEU A 19 -3.70 6.51 -7.72
CA LEU A 19 -4.72 5.46 -7.78
C LEU A 19 -5.46 5.27 -6.44
N CYS A 20 -4.77 5.29 -5.30
CA CYS A 20 -5.43 5.20 -3.99
C CYS A 20 -6.41 6.36 -3.76
N ALA A 21 -6.10 7.56 -4.26
CA ALA A 21 -6.98 8.71 -4.16
C ALA A 21 -8.29 8.51 -4.94
N GLU A 22 -8.27 7.81 -6.08
CA GLU A 22 -9.49 7.45 -6.84
C GLU A 22 -10.42 6.52 -6.05
N PHE A 23 -9.84 5.67 -5.20
CA PHE A 23 -10.57 4.72 -4.34
C PHE A 23 -10.86 5.26 -2.93
N SER A 24 -10.49 6.52 -2.63
CA SER A 24 -10.53 7.05 -1.25
C SER A 24 -9.80 6.16 -0.23
N ALA A 25 -8.76 5.46 -0.69
CA ALA A 25 -8.03 4.47 0.08
C ALA A 25 -6.86 5.09 0.84
N ASP A 26 -6.67 4.67 2.09
CA ASP A 26 -5.47 5.03 2.85
C ASP A 26 -4.25 4.27 2.30
N PHE A 27 -3.16 5.01 2.06
CA PHE A 27 -1.89 4.49 1.56
C PHE A 27 -0.76 4.83 2.53
N VAL A 28 -0.04 3.80 3.00
CA VAL A 28 1.12 3.99 3.88
C VAL A 28 2.32 3.16 3.39
N ILE A 29 3.48 3.81 3.33
CA ILE A 29 4.75 3.14 3.05
C ILE A 29 5.25 2.52 4.35
N ILE A 30 5.67 1.26 4.28
CA ILE A 30 6.23 0.49 5.39
C ILE A 30 7.61 -0.08 5.01
N GLY A 31 8.13 -0.99 5.82
CA GLY A 31 9.32 -1.76 5.47
C GLY A 31 10.58 -0.90 5.38
N ALA A 32 11.46 -1.28 4.44
CA ALA A 32 12.80 -0.71 4.36
C ALA A 32 12.80 0.77 3.95
N ILE A 33 11.87 1.22 3.11
CA ILE A 33 11.74 2.64 2.75
C ILE A 33 11.32 3.47 3.96
N ALA A 34 10.28 3.04 4.67
CA ALA A 34 9.84 3.74 5.88
C ALA A 34 10.98 3.82 6.91
N TYR A 35 11.68 2.71 7.15
CA TYR A 35 12.84 2.69 8.04
C TYR A 35 13.91 3.71 7.63
N LYS A 36 14.25 3.78 6.34
CA LYS A 36 15.25 4.72 5.81
C LYS A 36 14.83 6.17 6.03
N LEU A 37 13.54 6.50 5.87
CA LEU A 37 13.00 7.84 6.12
C LEU A 37 13.09 8.25 7.61
N TYR A 38 12.88 7.31 8.53
CA TYR A 38 13.01 7.57 9.97
C TYR A 38 14.46 7.56 10.47
N PHE A 39 15.35 6.80 9.82
CA PHE A 39 16.75 6.62 10.20
C PHE A 39 17.67 6.90 9.00
N PRO A 40 17.85 8.17 8.61
CA PRO A 40 18.51 8.53 7.36
C PRO A 40 20.01 8.23 7.32
N ASP A 41 20.64 8.06 8.48
CA ASP A 41 22.08 7.78 8.59
C ASP A 41 22.41 6.28 8.54
N GLU A 42 21.38 5.42 8.56
CA GLU A 42 21.55 3.97 8.43
C GLU A 42 21.72 3.57 6.96
N GLY A 43 22.77 2.80 6.66
CA GLY A 43 23.16 2.37 5.31
C GLY A 43 22.26 1.28 4.71
N ARG A 44 20.94 1.47 4.72
CA ARG A 44 19.97 0.51 4.21
C ARG A 44 19.55 0.84 2.79
N PHE A 45 19.80 -0.08 1.87
CA PHE A 45 19.32 -0.03 0.49
C PHE A 45 18.18 -1.04 0.29
N THR A 46 17.17 -0.66 -0.47
CA THR A 46 16.08 -1.54 -0.88
C THR A 46 15.67 -1.21 -2.31
N ALA A 47 15.47 -2.24 -3.12
CA ALA A 47 14.80 -2.11 -4.41
C ALA A 47 13.29 -2.22 -4.25
N ASP A 48 12.82 -2.88 -3.17
CA ASP A 48 11.42 -3.12 -2.93
C ASP A 48 10.74 -1.90 -2.27
N ILE A 49 9.54 -1.55 -2.75
CA ILE A 49 8.59 -0.67 -2.05
C ILE A 49 7.60 -1.56 -1.31
N ASP A 50 7.58 -1.48 0.02
CA ASP A 50 6.57 -2.14 0.84
C ASP A 50 5.50 -1.12 1.24
N ALA A 51 4.24 -1.41 0.95
CA ALA A 51 3.14 -0.52 1.29
C ALA A 51 1.91 -1.28 1.82
N VAL A 52 1.09 -0.58 2.61
CA VAL A 52 -0.25 -1.04 2.98
C VAL A 52 -1.28 -0.12 2.33
N ILE A 53 -2.29 -0.73 1.72
CA ILE A 53 -3.46 -0.04 1.16
C ILE A 53 -4.71 -0.57 1.85
N ALA A 54 -5.54 0.35 2.34
CA ALA A 54 -6.83 0.04 2.95
C ALA A 54 -7.90 -0.02 1.85
N LEU A 55 -8.29 -1.22 1.46
CA LEU A 55 -9.35 -1.47 0.47
C LEU A 55 -10.35 -2.48 1.01
N ASP A 56 -11.60 -2.36 0.59
CA ASP A 56 -12.58 -3.43 0.69
C ASP A 56 -12.31 -4.54 -0.34
N SER A 57 -12.96 -5.69 -0.17
CA SER A 57 -12.73 -6.86 -1.03
C SER A 57 -13.08 -6.61 -2.51
N ASP A 58 -14.15 -5.87 -2.78
CA ASP A 58 -14.59 -5.56 -4.15
C ASP A 58 -13.67 -4.49 -4.78
N GLU A 59 -13.25 -3.52 -3.98
CA GLU A 59 -12.28 -2.49 -4.39
C GLU A 59 -10.93 -3.09 -4.74
N PHE A 60 -10.49 -4.12 -4.01
CA PHE A 60 -9.25 -4.83 -4.31
C PHE A 60 -9.23 -5.41 -5.73
N VAL A 61 -10.33 -5.99 -6.18
CA VAL A 61 -10.44 -6.58 -7.52
C VAL A 61 -10.31 -5.50 -8.59
N GLU A 62 -11.01 -4.38 -8.42
CA GLU A 62 -10.93 -3.26 -9.37
C GLU A 62 -9.58 -2.55 -9.31
N PHE A 63 -8.99 -2.39 -8.13
CA PHE A 63 -7.66 -1.81 -7.96
C PHE A 63 -6.59 -2.64 -8.67
N ALA A 64 -6.65 -3.97 -8.51
CA ALA A 64 -5.76 -4.90 -9.21
C ALA A 64 -5.91 -4.79 -10.74
N ARG A 65 -7.13 -4.62 -11.25
CA ARG A 65 -7.38 -4.41 -12.68
C ARG A 65 -6.74 -3.13 -13.20
N HIS A 66 -6.83 -2.02 -12.46
CA HIS A 66 -6.20 -0.75 -12.85
C HIS A 66 -4.67 -0.85 -12.87
N LEU A 67 -4.07 -1.55 -11.90
CA LEU A 67 -2.62 -1.82 -11.92
C LEU A 67 -2.21 -2.56 -13.20
N GLU A 68 -2.97 -3.58 -13.62
CA GLU A 68 -2.70 -4.29 -14.87
C GLU A 68 -2.82 -3.39 -16.11
N GLU A 69 -3.78 -2.47 -16.14
CA GLU A 69 -3.95 -1.47 -17.21
C GLU A 69 -2.78 -0.48 -17.27
N PHE A 70 -2.18 -0.14 -16.12
CA PHE A 70 -0.93 0.61 -16.06
C PHE A 70 0.31 -0.22 -16.45
N GLY A 71 0.12 -1.49 -16.84
CA GLY A 71 1.19 -2.38 -17.27
C GLY A 71 1.92 -3.08 -16.12
N TRP A 72 1.38 -3.00 -14.90
CA TRP A 72 1.94 -3.68 -13.75
C TRP A 72 1.62 -5.16 -13.81
N LYS A 73 2.58 -5.99 -13.38
CA LYS A 73 2.43 -7.44 -13.44
C LYS A 73 2.35 -8.01 -12.03
N ARG A 74 1.29 -8.74 -11.77
CA ARG A 74 1.13 -9.53 -10.55
C ARG A 74 2.14 -10.67 -10.53
N ASP A 75 2.75 -10.92 -9.37
CA ASP A 75 3.59 -12.10 -9.17
C ASP A 75 2.68 -13.35 -9.06
N PRO A 76 2.89 -14.39 -9.90
CA PRO A 76 1.99 -15.55 -9.94
C PRO A 76 1.99 -16.37 -8.65
N ASN A 77 3.01 -16.23 -7.79
CA ASN A 77 3.11 -16.97 -6.54
C ASN A 77 2.72 -16.13 -5.32
N LEU A 78 2.50 -14.82 -5.50
CA LEU A 78 2.28 -13.88 -4.40
C LEU A 78 1.23 -12.86 -4.81
N GLU A 79 -0.01 -13.11 -4.40
CA GLU A 79 -1.20 -12.32 -4.73
C GLU A 79 -1.07 -10.80 -4.47
N HIS A 80 -0.20 -10.42 -3.55
CA HIS A 80 -0.01 -9.07 -3.06
C HIS A 80 1.24 -8.38 -3.62
N ARG A 81 2.00 -9.07 -4.49
CA ARG A 81 3.24 -8.53 -5.06
C ARG A 81 3.04 -8.15 -6.51
N TRP A 82 3.47 -6.94 -6.84
CA TRP A 82 3.37 -6.33 -8.15
C TRP A 82 4.75 -5.88 -8.63
N ARG A 83 4.92 -5.78 -9.95
CA ARG A 83 6.18 -5.39 -10.57
C ARG A 83 5.96 -4.40 -11.70
N THR A 84 6.85 -3.40 -11.77
CA THR A 84 6.99 -2.45 -12.88
C THR A 84 8.41 -2.59 -13.45
N GLY A 85 8.63 -2.18 -14.70
CA GLY A 85 9.89 -2.20 -15.48
C GLY A 85 11.19 -2.75 -14.83
N ALA A 86 11.65 -2.17 -13.71
CA ALA A 86 12.87 -2.57 -13.00
C ALA A 86 12.69 -2.80 -11.48
N ASP A 87 11.61 -2.28 -10.88
CA ASP A 87 11.44 -2.23 -9.43
C ASP A 87 10.28 -3.12 -8.95
N ARG A 88 10.38 -3.57 -7.70
CA ARG A 88 9.45 -4.53 -7.09
C ARG A 88 8.61 -3.80 -6.05
N ILE A 89 7.31 -4.05 -6.05
CA ILE A 89 6.41 -3.49 -5.04
C ILE A 89 5.67 -4.63 -4.36
N SER A 90 5.82 -4.72 -3.03
CA SER A 90 5.01 -5.58 -2.21
C SER A 90 3.89 -4.73 -1.60
N THR A 91 2.67 -4.89 -2.12
CA THR A 91 1.49 -4.16 -1.67
C THR A 91 0.64 -5.07 -0.78
N PHE A 92 0.65 -4.83 0.53
CA PHE A 92 -0.16 -5.58 1.47
C PHE A 92 -1.55 -4.95 1.59
N TYR A 93 -2.58 -5.74 1.36
CA TYR A 93 -3.96 -5.28 1.50
C TYR A 93 -4.44 -5.64 2.89
N ARG A 94 -5.05 -4.68 3.58
CA ARG A 94 -5.88 -4.98 4.73
C ARG A 94 -7.33 -4.85 4.26
N PRO A 95 -8.12 -5.94 4.25
CA PRO A 95 -9.56 -5.80 4.16
C PRO A 95 -9.97 -4.92 5.33
N VAL A 96 -10.47 -3.73 5.06
CA VAL A 96 -11.14 -2.94 6.10
C VAL A 96 -12.50 -3.62 6.25
N PRO A 97 -12.82 -4.31 7.36
CA PRO A 97 -14.19 -4.73 7.54
C PRO A 97 -15.02 -3.45 7.64
N ASN A 98 -15.89 -3.22 6.65
CA ASN A 98 -16.82 -2.11 6.56
C ASN A 98 -17.16 -1.55 7.95
N CYS A 99 -16.54 -0.41 8.30
CA CYS A 99 -16.57 0.11 9.66
C CYS A 99 -17.97 0.59 10.09
N ASP A 100 -18.94 0.60 9.17
CA ASP A 100 -20.32 0.97 9.43
C ASP A 100 -21.14 -0.12 10.13
N GLU A 101 -20.70 -1.39 10.14
CA GLU A 101 -21.44 -2.44 10.85
C GLU A 101 -21.06 -2.58 12.32
N ARG A 102 -19.92 -2.04 12.76
CA ARG A 102 -19.48 -2.09 14.16
C ARG A 102 -19.83 -0.86 14.99
N SER A 103 -20.37 0.20 14.39
CA SER A 103 -20.90 1.34 15.13
C SER A 103 -22.30 1.08 15.72
N LYS A 104 -22.95 -0.06 15.40
CA LYS A 104 -24.31 -0.40 15.87
C LYS A 104 -24.40 -1.40 17.04
N SER A 105 -23.28 -1.89 17.59
CA SER A 105 -23.34 -2.95 18.63
C SER A 105 -22.67 -2.63 19.97
N PHE A 106 -22.14 -1.42 20.18
CA PHE A 106 -21.86 -0.96 21.55
C PHE A 106 -23.12 -0.30 22.13
N GLY A 107 -24.03 -1.15 22.60
CA GLY A 107 -25.11 -0.74 23.50
C GLY A 107 -24.56 0.02 24.72
N PRO A 108 -25.38 0.85 25.38
CA PRO A 108 -24.91 1.71 26.45
C PRO A 108 -24.27 0.85 27.56
N ARG A 109 -23.05 1.22 27.96
CA ARG A 109 -22.44 0.67 29.18
C ARG A 109 -23.38 0.99 30.33
N ALA A 110 -24.01 -0.04 30.89
CA ALA A 110 -24.72 0.07 32.15
C ALA A 110 -23.71 0.47 33.22
N ASN A 111 -23.92 1.64 33.82
CA ASN A 111 -23.30 2.00 35.08
C ASN A 111 -24.02 1.24 36.19
N SER A 112 -23.32 0.33 36.86
CA SER A 112 -23.60 -0.11 38.22
C SER A 112 -22.37 -0.78 38.80
#